data_AF-A0A510WG19-F1
#
_entry.id   AF-A0A510WG19-F1
#
_cell.length_a   1.000
_cell.length_b   1.000
_cell.length_c   1.000
_cell.angle_alpha   90.00
_cell.angle_beta   90.00
_cell.angle_gamma   90.00
#
_symmetry.space_group_name_H-M   'P 1'
#
loop_
_entity.id
_entity.type
_entity.pdbx_description
1 polymer ?
#
loop_
_entity_poly.entity_id
_entity_poly.type
_entity_poly.pdbx_seq_one_letter_code
_entity_poly.pdbx_strand_id
1 'polypeptide(L)' 'MEQFLNKQIAEAKKEIDRLTTRREEELGNSINFIENEVQIERLLAQVEAYEAVLEQL' A
#
# COMPACT_ATOMS: atom_id res chain seq x y z
N MET A 1 18.85 -6.64 7.41
CA MET A 1 17.80 -5.66 7.72
C MET A 1 17.26 -5.04 6.43
N GLU A 2 18.14 -4.50 5.58
CA GLU A 2 17.81 -4.00 4.24
C GLU A 2 16.97 -4.97 3.38
N GLN A 3 17.39 -6.22 3.21
CA GLN A 3 16.62 -7.21 2.41
C GLN A 3 15.19 -7.46 2.95
N PHE A 4 15.00 -7.36 4.26
CA PHE A 4 13.67 -7.47 4.87
C PHE A 4 12.82 -6.26 4.53
N LEU A 5 13.35 -5.04 4.68
CA LEU A 5 12.63 -3.80 4.34
C LEU A 5 12.27 -3.75 2.85
N ASN A 6 13.20 -4.11 1.96
CA ASN A 6 12.95 -4.18 0.52
C ASN A 6 11.83 -5.16 0.18
N LYS A 7 11.77 -6.31 0.87
CA LYS A 7 10.67 -7.27 0.71
C LYS A 7 9.33 -6.69 1.18
N GLN A 8 9.29 -6.04 2.35
CA GLN A 8 8.07 -5.44 2.88
C GLN A 8 7.55 -4.31 1.97
N ILE A 9 8.44 -3.46 1.46
CA ILE A 9 8.10 -2.40 0.51
C ILE A 9 7.51 -3.00 -0.78
N ALA A 10 8.13 -4.05 -1.33
CA ALA A 10 7.64 -4.70 -2.54
C ALA A 10 6.26 -5.35 -2.34
N GLU A 11 6.05 -6.01 -1.20
CA GLU A 11 4.75 -6.62 -0.87
C GLU A 11 3.65 -5.57 -0.69
N ALA A 12 3.94 -4.45 0.00
CA ALA A 12 3.00 -3.35 0.20
C ALA A 12 2.64 -2.66 -1.12
N LYS A 13 3.63 -2.38 -1.99
CA LYS A 13 3.39 -1.83 -3.34
C LYS A 13 2.49 -2.74 -4.18
N LYS A 14 2.75 -4.06 -4.13
CA LYS A 14 1.92 -5.05 -4.84
C LYS A 14 0.48 -5.11 -4.32
N GLU A 15 0.24 -4.84 -3.03
CA GLU A 15 -1.12 -4.77 -2.47
C GLU A 15 -1.81 -3.46 -2.87
N ILE A 16 -1.09 -2.33 -2.88
CA ILE A 16 -1.60 -1.05 -3.41
C ILE A 16 -2.08 -1.22 -4.85
N ASP A 17 -1.30 -1.90 -5.70
CA ASP A 17 -1.69 -2.15 -7.09
C ASP A 17 -2.99 -2.97 -7.17
N ARG A 18 -3.11 -4.04 -6.36
CA ARG A 18 -4.34 -4.87 -6.30
C ARG A 18 -5.56 -4.07 -5.87
N LEU A 19 -5.40 -3.26 -4.83
CA LEU A 19 -6.46 -2.41 -4.28
C LEU A 19 -6.88 -1.33 -5.28
N THR A 20 -5.91 -0.74 -5.99
CA THR A 20 -6.15 0.24 -7.06
C THR A 20 -6.93 -0.37 -8.21
N THR A 21 -6.57 -1.58 -8.66
CA THR A 21 -7.35 -2.31 -9.69
C THR A 21 -8.78 -2.59 -9.20
N ARG A 22 -8.93 -3.09 -7.96
CA ARG A 22 -10.25 -3.38 -7.38
C ARG A 22 -11.14 -2.14 -7.26
N ARG A 23 -10.53 -0.97 -7.01
CA ARG A 23 -11.23 0.32 -6.96
C ARG A 23 -11.90 0.66 -8.29
N GLU A 24 -11.23 0.37 -9.40
CA GLU A 24 -11.75 0.62 -10.74
C GLU A 24 -12.94 -0.29 -11.08
N GLU A 25 -13.00 -1.47 -10.47
CA GLU A 25 -14.07 -2.45 -10.66
C GLU A 25 -15.31 -2.19 -9.77
N GLU A 26 -15.13 -1.63 -8.56
CA GLU A 26 -16.19 -1.50 -7.54
C GLU A 26 -16.82 -0.08 -7.43
N LEU A 27 -16.79 0.72 -8.50
CA LEU A 27 -17.28 2.12 -8.54
C LEU A 27 -18.75 2.30 -8.11
N GLY A 28 -19.55 1.23 -8.12
CA GLY A 28 -20.97 1.27 -7.74
C GLY A 28 -21.26 1.16 -6.24
N ASN A 29 -20.26 0.84 -5.40
CA ASN A 29 -20.44 0.68 -3.95
C ASN A 29 -19.54 1.65 -3.16
N SER A 30 -20.11 2.78 -2.75
CA SER A 30 -19.38 3.87 -2.10
C SER A 30 -18.71 3.48 -0.78
N ILE A 31 -19.24 2.49 -0.04
CA ILE A 31 -18.62 2.03 1.21
C ILE A 31 -17.34 1.26 0.90
N ASN A 32 -17.41 0.32 -0.04
CA ASN A 32 -16.24 -0.45 -0.47
C ASN A 32 -15.16 0.45 -1.06
N PHE A 33 -15.56 1.48 -1.81
CA PHE A 33 -14.63 2.49 -2.33
C PHE A 33 -13.87 3.21 -1.21
N ILE A 34 -14.58 3.70 -0.18
CA ILE A 34 -13.95 4.41 0.94
C ILE A 34 -13.03 3.47 1.74
N GLU A 35 -13.47 2.25 2.01
CA GLU A 35 -12.65 1.25 2.72
C GLU A 35 -11.38 0.91 1.94
N ASN A 36 -11.48 0.82 0.62
CA ASN A 36 -10.35 0.58 -0.27
C ASN A 36 -9.34 1.76 -0.23
N GLU A 37 -9.81 3.00 -0.35
CA GLU A 37 -8.94 4.18 -0.26
C GLU A 37 -8.22 4.27 1.10
N VAL A 38 -8.92 3.99 2.21
CA VAL A 38 -8.30 3.96 3.55
C VAL A 38 -7.21 2.88 3.64
N GLN A 39 -7.40 1.73 2.99
CA GLN A 39 -6.38 0.67 2.95
C GLN A 39 -5.17 1.07 2.11
N ILE A 40 -5.38 1.70 0.96
CA ILE A 40 -4.32 2.23 0.10
C ILE A 40 -3.48 3.25 0.88
N GLU A 41 -4.10 4.23 1.53
CA GLU A 41 -3.40 5.26 2.31
C GLU A 41 -2.55 4.67 3.45
N ARG A 42 -3.06 3.63 4.13
CA ARG A 42 -2.29 2.93 5.18
C ARG A 42 -1.07 2.22 4.62
N LEU A 43 -1.19 1.60 3.45
CA LEU A 43 -0.07 0.91 2.81
C LEU A 43 0.97 1.90 2.30
N LEU A 44 0.55 3.04 1.76
CA LEU A 44 1.45 4.13 1.36
C LEU A 44 2.25 4.65 2.55
N ALA A 45 1.60 4.90 3.68
CA ALA A 45 2.29 5.31 4.91
C ALA A 45 3.27 4.25 5.43
N GLN A 46 2.96 2.96 5.28
CA GLN A 46 3.88 1.87 5.64
C GLN A 46 5.11 1.85 4.72
N VAL A 47 4.92 2.04 3.41
CA VAL A 47 6.02 2.14 2.44
C VAL A 47 6.93 3.32 2.80
N GLU A 48 6.36 4.49 3.04
CA GLU A 48 7.12 5.69 3.41
C GLU A 48 7.93 5.47 4.70
N ALA A 49 7.33 4.82 5.71
CA ALA A 49 8.04 4.50 6.94
C ALA A 49 9.20 3.51 6.72
N TYR A 50 9.00 2.49 5.88
CA TYR A 50 10.08 1.54 5.56
C TYR A 50 11.20 2.17 4.73
N GLU A 51 10.87 3.04 3.78
CA GLU A 51 11.83 3.80 2.97
C GLU A 51 12.64 4.74 3.87
N ALA A 52 12.00 5.45 4.80
CA ALA A 52 12.68 6.33 5.75
C ALA A 52 13.66 5.57 6.68
N VAL A 53 13.33 4.35 7.10
CA VAL A 53 14.26 3.50 7.87
C VAL A 53 15.40 3.00 6.99
N LEU A 54 15.11 2.65 5.74
CA LEU A 54 16.12 2.17 4.79
C LEU A 54 17.16 3.26 4.47
N GLU A 55 16.73 4.52 4.34
CA GLU A 55 17.63 5.67 4.14
C GLU A 55 18.60 5.93 5.30
N GLN A 56 18.30 5.38 6.48
CA GLN A 56 19.13 5.54 7.69
C GLN A 56 20.07 4.34 7.94
N LEU A 57 20.02 3.30 7.10
CA LEU A 57 20.88 2.10 7.19
C LEU A 57 22.17 2.25 6.39
#